data_AF-A0A7W1CVM1-F1
#
_entry.id   AF-A0A7W1CVM1-F1
#
_cell.length_a   1.000
_cell.length_b   1.000
_cell.length_c   1.000
_cell.angle_alpha   90.00
_cell.angle_beta   90.00
_cell.angle_gamma   90.00
#
_symmetry.space_group_name_H-M   'P 1'
#
loop_
_entity.id
_entity.type
_entity.pdbx_description
1 polymer ?
#
loop_
_entity_poly.entity_id
_entity_poly.type
_entity_poly.pdbx_seq_one_letter_code
_entity_poly.pdbx_strand_id
1 'polypeptide(L)'
;VRFNGQIVLDGSWNPFGVSSVVARYDYGFSEIPNKFVKGPAVSVKAGNFYDMEILIGEQPGGEFFADLLVEKAGATYEKESHGSPILPIFRVAEGKMPALKSGQKLPPFLEKSPPWRAEVMKPEKK
;
A
#
# COMPACT_ATOMS: atom_id res chain seq x y z
N VAL A 1 2.45 2.92 8.90
CA VAL A 1 2.65 1.45 8.86
C VAL A 1 4.04 1.11 9.34
N ARG A 2 4.14 0.22 10.33
CA ARG A 2 5.39 -0.40 10.75
C ARG A 2 5.41 -1.86 10.31
N PHE A 3 6.60 -2.33 9.95
CA PHE A 3 6.87 -3.72 9.58
C PHE A 3 8.11 -4.18 10.37
N ASN A 4 7.99 -5.23 11.17
CA ASN A 4 9.03 -5.69 12.10
C ASN A 4 9.61 -4.54 12.95
N GLY A 5 8.74 -3.69 13.50
CA GLY A 5 9.15 -2.56 14.33
C GLY A 5 9.81 -1.40 13.55
N GLN A 6 9.95 -1.45 12.23
CA GLN A 6 10.46 -0.33 11.43
C GLN A 6 9.32 0.40 10.73
N ILE A 7 9.32 1.74 10.76
CA ILE A 7 8.32 2.52 10.02
C ILE A 7 8.66 2.42 8.52
N VAL A 8 7.77 1.77 7.77
CA VAL A 8 7.93 1.56 6.32
C VAL A 8 7.01 2.45 5.51
N LEU A 9 5.95 3.01 6.10
CA LEU A 9 5.10 4.00 5.42
C LEU A 9 4.59 5.00 6.45
N ASP A 10 4.79 6.28 6.18
CA ASP A 10 4.31 7.38 7.02
C ASP A 10 3.68 8.45 6.12
N GLY A 11 2.35 8.56 6.21
CA GLY A 11 1.56 9.57 5.51
C GLY A 11 1.06 10.67 6.45
N SER A 12 1.59 10.76 7.67
CA SER A 12 1.18 11.77 8.65
C SER A 12 1.54 13.19 8.19
N TRP A 13 0.81 14.18 8.68
CA TRP A 13 1.08 15.60 8.40
C TRP A 13 2.44 16.04 8.94
N ASN A 14 2.84 15.48 10.09
CA ASN A 14 4.15 15.69 10.71
C ASN A 14 4.89 14.35 10.79
N PRO A 15 6.02 14.16 10.07
CA PRO A 15 6.68 12.85 10.00
C PRO A 15 7.20 12.39 11.36
N PHE A 16 6.90 11.15 11.76
CA PHE A 16 7.23 10.58 13.08
C PHE A 16 8.44 9.63 13.04
N GLY A 17 9.44 9.90 12.20
CA GLY A 17 10.73 9.19 12.20
C GLY A 17 10.88 8.05 11.18
N VAL A 18 10.23 8.16 10.02
CA VAL A 18 10.52 7.33 8.84
C VAL A 18 11.96 7.53 8.36
N SER A 19 12.60 6.45 7.90
CA SER A 19 13.92 6.50 7.28
C SER A 19 13.93 7.20 5.91
N SER A 20 12.84 7.12 5.13
CA SER A 20 12.67 7.86 3.87
C SER A 20 11.31 7.62 3.19
N VAL A 21 10.75 8.63 2.52
CA VAL A 21 9.68 8.47 1.50
C VAL A 21 10.34 8.19 0.15
N VAL A 22 10.00 7.06 -0.48
CA VAL A 22 10.60 6.66 -1.78
C VAL A 22 9.88 7.30 -2.96
N ALA A 23 8.55 7.38 -2.93
CA ALA A 23 7.76 8.03 -3.96
C ALA A 23 6.43 8.55 -3.40
N ARG A 24 5.78 9.43 -4.17
CA ARG A 24 4.41 9.90 -3.94
C ARG A 24 3.61 9.68 -5.22
N TYR A 25 2.70 8.71 -5.19
CA TYR A 25 1.83 8.40 -6.31
C TYR A 25 0.63 9.34 -6.33
N ASP A 26 0.36 9.86 -7.52
CA ASP A 26 -0.75 10.75 -7.82
C ASP A 26 -1.82 9.99 -8.58
N TYR A 27 -2.97 9.75 -7.94
CA TYR A 27 -4.13 9.13 -8.57
C TYR A 27 -5.23 10.14 -8.89
N GLY A 28 -4.89 11.43 -9.04
CA GLY A 28 -5.85 12.50 -9.33
C GLY A 28 -6.66 12.96 -8.12
N PHE A 29 -6.25 12.59 -6.91
CA PHE A 29 -6.83 13.07 -5.66
C PHE A 29 -6.04 14.29 -5.15
N SER A 30 -6.27 15.45 -5.75
CA SER A 30 -5.56 16.71 -5.44
C SER A 30 -5.68 17.14 -3.98
N GLU A 31 -6.80 16.78 -3.33
CA GLU A 31 -7.12 17.20 -1.96
C GLU A 31 -6.46 16.33 -0.89
N ILE A 32 -5.78 15.23 -1.26
CA ILE A 32 -5.09 14.37 -0.29
C ILE A 32 -3.70 14.96 -0.02
N PRO A 33 -3.45 15.52 1.19
CA PRO A 33 -2.11 15.97 1.55
C PRO A 33 -1.13 14.80 1.50
N ASN A 34 0.08 15.05 1.02
CA ASN A 34 1.16 14.07 0.82
C ASN A 34 0.94 12.98 -0.26
N LYS A 35 -0.21 12.98 -0.97
CA LYS A 35 -0.57 11.97 -1.98
C LYS A 35 -0.46 10.54 -1.44
N PHE A 36 -0.38 9.53 -2.31
CA PHE A 36 -0.20 8.12 -1.91
C PHE A 36 1.27 7.81 -1.70
N VAL A 37 1.70 7.75 -0.44
CA VAL A 37 3.12 7.61 -0.06
C VAL A 37 3.62 6.17 -0.27
N LYS A 38 4.76 6.02 -0.93
CA LYS A 38 5.51 4.77 -1.03
C LYS A 38 6.68 4.75 -0.06
N GLY A 39 6.76 3.64 0.67
CA GLY A 39 7.81 3.30 1.61
C GLY A 39 9.09 2.68 1.04
N PRO A 40 10.12 2.51 1.88
CA PRO A 40 11.23 1.60 1.60
C PRO A 40 10.73 0.17 1.33
N ALA A 41 11.45 -0.56 0.49
CA ALA A 41 11.16 -1.97 0.24
C ALA A 41 11.46 -2.82 1.49
N VAL A 42 10.62 -3.82 1.73
CA VAL A 42 10.85 -4.85 2.75
C VAL A 42 11.04 -6.21 2.08
N SER A 43 11.86 -7.06 2.69
CA SER A 43 12.06 -8.45 2.25
C SER A 43 11.24 -9.39 3.11
N VAL A 44 10.53 -10.30 2.45
CA VAL A 44 9.69 -11.31 3.10
C VAL A 44 9.94 -12.68 2.48
N LYS A 45 9.73 -13.72 3.28
CA LYS A 45 9.88 -15.13 2.92
C LYS A 45 8.59 -15.89 3.23
N ALA A 46 8.14 -16.72 2.29
CA ALA A 46 6.99 -17.59 2.49
C ALA A 46 7.12 -18.46 3.74
N GLY A 47 6.01 -18.66 4.43
CA GLY A 47 5.93 -19.49 5.65
C GLY A 47 6.36 -18.78 6.93
N ASN A 48 6.93 -17.58 6.85
CA ASN A 48 7.26 -16.77 8.02
C ASN A 48 6.12 -15.83 8.39
N PHE A 49 5.95 -15.57 9.68
CA PHE A 49 5.11 -14.52 10.22
C PHE A 49 5.94 -13.26 10.44
N TYR A 50 5.35 -12.09 10.18
CA TYR A 50 5.97 -10.78 10.33
C TYR A 50 5.01 -9.87 11.08
N ASP A 51 5.56 -9.08 12.01
CA ASP A 51 4.76 -8.12 12.75
C ASP A 51 4.46 -6.91 11.88
N MET A 52 3.18 -6.58 11.76
CA MET A 52 2.72 -5.41 11.01
C MET A 52 1.79 -4.58 11.88
N GLU A 53 2.08 -3.29 11.98
CA GLU A 53 1.27 -2.33 12.73
C GLU A 53 0.77 -1.24 11.78
N ILE A 54 -0.54 -1.07 11.73
CA ILE A 54 -1.20 -0.03 10.94
C ILE A 54 -1.88 0.92 11.91
N LEU A 55 -1.30 2.11 12.08
CA LEU A 55 -1.91 3.21 12.81
C LEU A 55 -2.51 4.19 11.82
N ILE A 56 -3.79 4.51 11.99
CA ILE A 56 -4.52 5.50 11.20
C ILE A 56 -5.11 6.50 12.18
N GLY A 57 -4.88 7.79 11.91
CA GLY A 57 -5.45 8.89 12.68
C GLY A 57 -6.07 9.91 11.73
N GLU A 58 -7.14 10.55 12.18
CA GLU A 58 -7.84 11.62 11.48
C GLU A 58 -7.99 12.84 12.40
N GLN A 59 -8.03 14.04 11.82
CA GLN A 59 -8.34 15.30 12.52
C GLN A 59 -9.09 16.21 11.54
N PRO A 60 -10.25 16.82 11.92
CA PRO A 60 -10.89 16.88 13.23
C PRO A 60 -11.76 15.66 13.63
N GLY A 61 -11.80 14.61 12.81
CA GLY A 61 -12.67 13.44 12.99
C GLY A 61 -13.83 13.42 11.99
N GLY A 62 -14.36 12.24 11.65
CA GLY A 62 -15.53 12.11 10.76
C GLY A 62 -15.53 10.84 9.90
N GLU A 63 -15.87 11.00 8.61
CA GLU A 63 -15.70 9.92 7.64
C GLU A 63 -14.22 9.88 7.21
N PHE A 64 -13.55 8.78 7.53
CA PHE A 64 -12.19 8.51 7.10
C PHE A 64 -12.17 7.45 5.99
N PHE A 65 -11.17 7.55 5.13
CA PHE A 65 -10.85 6.55 4.13
C PHE A 65 -9.34 6.36 4.05
N ALA A 66 -8.90 5.11 3.89
CA ALA A 66 -7.50 4.79 3.64
C ALA A 66 -7.41 3.57 2.72
N ASP A 67 -6.44 3.63 1.80
CA ASP A 67 -6.03 2.48 1.01
C ASP A 67 -4.61 2.08 1.37
N LEU A 68 -4.39 0.77 1.47
CA LEU A 68 -3.06 0.20 1.50
C LEU A 68 -2.85 -0.61 0.22
N LEU A 69 -1.96 -0.12 -0.63
CA LEU A 69 -1.58 -0.77 -1.89
C LEU A 69 -0.19 -1.38 -1.74
N VAL A 70 0.08 -2.48 -2.44
CA VAL A 70 1.37 -3.19 -2.35
C VAL A 70 2.08 -3.22 -3.70
N GLU A 71 3.35 -2.81 -3.71
CA GLU A 71 4.23 -2.91 -4.87
C GLU A 71 5.27 -4.00 -4.61
N LYS A 72 5.44 -4.91 -5.58
CA LYS A 72 6.50 -5.92 -5.53
C LYS A 72 7.72 -5.39 -6.28
N ALA A 73 8.88 -5.42 -5.63
CA ALA A 73 10.15 -5.04 -6.27
C ALA A 73 10.40 -5.86 -7.55
N GLY A 74 10.74 -5.17 -8.64
CA GLY A 74 11.01 -5.77 -9.95
C GLY A 74 9.75 -6.17 -10.75
N ALA A 75 8.54 -5.99 -10.22
CA ALA A 75 7.32 -6.16 -11.00
C ALA A 75 7.02 -4.91 -11.83
N THR A 76 6.44 -5.11 -13.02
CA THR A 76 5.95 -4.04 -13.87
C THR A 76 4.44 -3.91 -13.72
N TYR A 77 3.97 -2.68 -13.57
CA TYR A 77 2.56 -2.35 -13.45
C TYR A 77 2.15 -1.42 -14.60
N GLU A 78 0.91 -1.56 -15.06
CA GLU A 78 0.28 -0.54 -15.91
C GLU A 78 0.27 0.79 -15.16
N LYS A 79 0.34 1.90 -15.90
CA LYS A 79 0.28 3.24 -15.34
C LYS A 79 -1.01 3.92 -15.74
N GLU A 80 -1.60 4.66 -14.82
CA GLU A 80 -2.74 5.53 -15.14
C GLU A 80 -2.27 6.84 -15.81
N SER A 81 -3.21 7.70 -16.20
CA SER A 81 -2.95 8.91 -17.00
C SER A 81 -1.98 9.92 -16.35
N HIS A 82 -1.89 9.96 -15.03
CA HIS A 82 -0.97 10.81 -14.27
C HIS A 82 0.39 10.15 -14.04
N GLY A 83 0.63 8.96 -14.60
CA GLY A 83 1.91 8.24 -14.58
C GLY A 83 2.15 7.36 -13.36
N SER A 84 1.20 7.28 -12.43
CA SER A 84 1.26 6.42 -11.25
C SER A 84 0.95 4.97 -11.59
N PRO A 85 1.61 3.98 -10.95
CA PRO A 85 1.34 2.57 -11.20
C PRO A 85 -0.03 2.16 -10.66
N ILE A 86 -0.77 1.33 -11.38
CA ILE A 86 -2.01 0.72 -10.90
C ILE A 86 -1.63 -0.48 -10.02
N LEU A 87 -1.63 -0.28 -8.70
CA LEU A 87 -1.18 -1.28 -7.73
C LEU A 87 -2.33 -2.17 -7.23
N PRO A 88 -2.03 -3.40 -6.79
CA PRO A 88 -2.99 -4.24 -6.08
C PRO A 88 -3.26 -3.74 -4.66
N ILE A 89 -4.51 -3.89 -4.19
CA ILE A 89 -4.86 -3.71 -2.78
C ILE A 89 -4.15 -4.77 -1.95
N PHE A 90 -3.57 -4.35 -0.83
CA PHE A 90 -3.03 -5.27 0.15
C PHE A 90 -4.16 -6.10 0.76
N ARG A 91 -4.17 -7.40 0.47
CA ARG A 91 -5.13 -8.36 1.04
C ARG A 91 -4.42 -9.64 1.45
N VAL A 92 -4.75 -10.14 2.65
CA VAL A 92 -4.20 -11.38 3.21
C VAL A 92 -5.07 -12.61 2.91
N ALA A 93 -6.29 -12.39 2.42
CA ALA A 93 -7.24 -13.41 2.00
C ALA A 93 -8.12 -12.88 0.86
N GLU A 94 -8.85 -13.78 0.20
CA GLU A 94 -9.88 -13.39 -0.75
C GLU A 94 -11.05 -12.72 -0.02
N GLY A 95 -11.59 -11.67 -0.62
CA GLY A 95 -12.71 -10.91 -0.07
C GLY A 95 -13.33 -10.05 -1.16
N LYS A 96 -14.65 -9.81 -1.04
CA LYS A 96 -15.34 -8.84 -1.90
C LYS A 96 -15.13 -7.44 -1.33
N MET A 97 -14.82 -6.48 -2.20
CA MET A 97 -14.84 -5.07 -1.81
C MET A 97 -16.28 -4.68 -1.43
N PRO A 98 -16.47 -3.85 -0.39
CA PRO A 98 -17.78 -3.28 -0.11
C PRO A 98 -18.25 -2.43 -1.30
N ALA A 99 -19.57 -2.40 -1.52
CA ALA A 99 -20.14 -1.53 -2.53
C ALA A 99 -19.85 -0.06 -2.16
N LEU A 100 -19.41 0.72 -3.15
CA LEU A 100 -19.22 2.15 -2.97
C LEU A 100 -20.58 2.86 -2.85
N LYS A 101 -20.66 3.84 -1.94
CA LYS A 101 -21.80 4.78 -1.91
C LYS A 101 -21.76 5.65 -3.18
N SER A 102 -22.91 6.20 -3.56
CA SER A 102 -23.00 7.13 -4.70
C SER A 102 -21.99 8.28 -4.54
N GLY A 103 -21.20 8.54 -5.58
CA GLY A 103 -20.18 9.59 -5.59
C GLY A 103 -18.82 9.22 -4.96
N GLN A 104 -18.70 8.07 -4.27
CA GLN A 104 -17.41 7.60 -3.77
C GLN A 104 -16.53 7.11 -4.92
N LYS A 105 -15.24 7.47 -4.86
CA LYS A 105 -14.21 7.05 -5.82
C LYS A 105 -13.03 6.44 -5.06
N LEU A 106 -12.51 5.34 -5.57
CA LEU A 106 -11.25 4.75 -5.12
C LEU A 106 -10.12 5.15 -6.09
N PRO A 107 -8.85 5.20 -5.66
CA PRO A 107 -7.74 5.22 -6.61
C PRO A 107 -7.80 3.99 -7.52
N PRO A 108 -7.34 4.07 -8.78
CA PRO A 108 -7.23 2.91 -9.65
C PRO A 108 -6.43 1.79 -8.97
N PHE A 109 -6.99 0.58 -8.93
CA PHE A 109 -6.35 -0.58 -8.33
C PHE A 109 -6.61 -1.86 -9.13
N LEU A 110 -5.73 -2.85 -8.96
CA LEU A 110 -5.91 -4.18 -9.57
C LEU A 110 -6.92 -5.02 -8.78
N GLU A 111 -8.19 -4.97 -9.19
CA GLU A 111 -9.31 -5.67 -8.51
C GLU A 111 -9.12 -7.19 -8.43
N LYS A 112 -8.58 -7.80 -9.50
CA LYS A 112 -8.36 -9.26 -9.60
C LYS A 112 -6.92 -9.68 -9.26
N SER A 113 -6.31 -9.03 -8.27
CA SER A 113 -4.95 -9.36 -7.82
C SER A 113 -4.90 -10.56 -6.85
N PRO A 114 -4.06 -11.59 -7.02
CA PRO A 114 -4.02 -12.67 -6.03
C PRO A 114 -3.75 -12.09 -4.63
N PRO A 115 -4.30 -12.68 -3.54
CA PRO A 115 -3.95 -12.26 -2.20
C PRO A 115 -2.44 -12.23 -2.05
N TRP A 116 -1.96 -11.20 -1.37
CA TRP A 116 -0.54 -11.06 -1.17
C TRP A 116 -0.06 -12.24 -0.33
N ARG A 117 0.86 -13.02 -0.91
CA ARG A 117 1.55 -14.12 -0.25
C ARG A 117 3.03 -13.91 -0.49
N ALA A 118 3.83 -14.07 0.56
CA ALA A 118 5.28 -14.09 0.38
C ALA A 118 5.68 -15.22 -0.58
N GLU A 119 6.69 -15.00 -1.41
CA GLU A 119 7.12 -15.99 -2.40
C GLU A 119 7.90 -17.12 -1.74
N VAL A 120 7.65 -18.35 -2.20
CA VAL A 120 8.51 -19.48 -1.85
C VAL A 120 9.81 -19.28 -2.62
N MET A 121 10.92 -19.02 -1.91
CA MET A 121 12.24 -19.06 -2.54
C MET A 121 12.42 -20.42 -3.21
N LYS A 122 12.57 -20.43 -4.54
CA LYS A 122 13.04 -21.62 -5.24
C LYS A 122 14.48 -21.88 -4.78
N PRO A 123 14.84 -23.11 -4.39
CA PRO A 123 16.23 -23.41 -4.06
C PRO A 123 17.11 -23.14 -5.28
N GLU A 124 18.26 -22.50 -5.08
CA GLU A 124 19.27 -22.34 -6.12
C GLU A 124 19.68 -23.73 -6.62
N LYS A 125 19.66 -23.90 -7.94
CA LYS A 125 20.23 -25.11 -8.56
C LYS A 125 21.74 -25.09 -8.27
N LYS A 126 22.19 -26.06 -7.47
CA LYS A 126 23.61 -26.38 -7.33
C LYS A 126 24.19 -26.87 -8.65
#